data_AF-A0A800D7U5-F1
#
_entry.id   AF-A0A800D7U5-F1
#
_cell.length_a   1.000
_cell.length_b   1.000
_cell.length_c   1.000
_cell.angle_alpha   90.00
_cell.angle_beta   90.00
_cell.angle_gamma   90.00
#
_symmetry.space_group_name_H-M   'P 1'
#
loop_
_entity.id
_entity.type
_entity.pdbx_description
1 polymer ?
#
loop_
_entity_poly.entity_id
_entity_poly.type
_entity_poly.pdbx_seq_one_letter_code
_entity_poly.pdbx_strand_id
1 'polypeptide(L)'
;MMEREMFKRWIHNIFTTQDEEIDCGQLFEALSQFVDMEVSGKEAARLLPHVRQHLEQCPECAELYQALLEIVRLEAEDRLPEVDELMEAILGRD
;
A
#
# COMPACT_ATOMS: atom_id res chain seq x y z
N MET A 1 9.12 -20.08 -19.74
CA MET A 1 7.67 -20.33 -19.91
C MET A 1 6.95 -19.41 -18.94
N MET A 2 5.97 -18.62 -19.38
CA MET A 2 5.25 -17.71 -18.49
C MET A 2 4.41 -18.51 -17.49
N GLU A 3 4.54 -18.22 -16.20
CA GLU A 3 3.76 -18.91 -15.16
C GLU A 3 2.28 -18.53 -15.24
N ARG A 4 1.39 -19.51 -15.02
CA ARG A 4 -0.07 -19.36 -15.19
C ARG A 4 -0.65 -18.25 -14.33
N GLU A 5 -0.18 -18.09 -13.09
CA GLU A 5 -0.70 -17.07 -12.17
C GLU A 5 -0.26 -15.67 -12.57
N MET A 6 0.98 -15.52 -13.05
CA MET A 6 1.46 -14.25 -13.60
C MET A 6 0.62 -13.84 -14.81
N PHE A 7 0.31 -14.78 -15.72
CA PHE A 7 -0.56 -14.50 -16.87
C PHE A 7 -1.96 -14.03 -16.45
N LYS A 8 -2.59 -14.69 -15.47
CA LYS A 8 -3.91 -14.27 -14.97
C LYS A 8 -3.88 -12.87 -14.38
N ARG A 9 -2.86 -12.55 -13.59
CA ARG A 9 -2.71 -11.22 -12.99
C ARG A 9 -2.52 -10.15 -14.06
N TRP A 10 -1.71 -10.42 -15.08
CA TRP A 10 -1.56 -9.49 -16.22
C TRP A 10 -2.87 -9.25 -16.96
N ILE A 11 -3.62 -10.32 -17.28
CA ILE A 11 -4.93 -10.19 -17.91
C ILE A 11 -5.89 -9.39 -17.03
N HIS A 12 -5.94 -9.69 -15.73
CA HIS A 12 -6.79 -8.97 -14.80
C HIS A 12 -6.47 -7.46 -14.80
N ASN A 13 -5.20 -7.10 -14.61
CA ASN A 13 -4.75 -5.71 -14.57
C ASN A 13 -5.10 -4.95 -15.86
N ILE A 14 -4.90 -5.57 -17.03
CA ILE A 14 -5.28 -4.97 -18.33
C ILE A 14 -6.79 -4.68 -18.40
N PHE A 15 -7.63 -5.58 -17.89
CA PHE A 15 -9.09 -5.41 -17.95
C PHE A 15 -9.63 -4.50 -16.84
N THR A 16 -8.83 -4.13 -15.85
CA THR A 16 -9.23 -3.26 -14.73
C THR A 16 -8.61 -1.86 -14.79
N THR A 17 -7.96 -1.51 -15.91
CA THR A 17 -7.53 -0.14 -16.18
C THR A 17 -8.71 0.82 -16.31
N GLN A 18 -8.49 2.09 -16.00
CA GLN A 18 -9.49 3.16 -16.12
C GLN A 18 -8.98 4.28 -17.04
N ASP A 19 -9.91 5.09 -17.58
CA ASP A 19 -9.54 6.23 -18.43
C ASP A 19 -8.77 7.31 -17.65
N GLU A 20 -9.10 7.45 -16.36
CA GLU A 20 -8.44 8.35 -15.42
C GLU A 20 -7.81 7.51 -14.31
N GLU A 21 -6.47 7.53 -14.25
CA GLU A 21 -5.69 6.84 -13.22
C GLU A 21 -4.70 7.82 -12.60
N ILE A 22 -4.37 7.59 -11.33
CA ILE A 22 -3.28 8.31 -10.67
C ILE A 22 -1.95 7.60 -10.93
N ASP A 23 -0.88 8.36 -11.02
CA ASP A 23 0.47 7.82 -11.01
C ASP A 23 0.98 7.55 -9.57
N CYS A 24 2.17 6.95 -9.46
CA CYS A 24 2.77 6.63 -8.17
C CYS A 24 3.07 7.89 -7.33
N GLY A 25 3.37 9.03 -7.95
CA GLY A 25 3.63 10.28 -7.24
C GLY A 25 2.38 10.83 -6.60
N GLN A 26 1.28 10.87 -7.36
CA GLN A 26 -0.04 11.26 -6.88
C GLN A 26 -0.56 10.31 -5.79
N LEU A 27 -0.27 9.00 -5.91
CA LEU A 27 -0.54 8.05 -4.82
C LEU A 27 0.20 8.46 -3.54
N PHE A 28 1.49 8.76 -3.61
CA PHE A 28 2.30 9.07 -2.42
C PHE A 28 1.77 10.31 -1.67
N GLU A 29 1.23 11.29 -2.38
CA GLU A 29 0.59 12.46 -1.77
C GLU A 29 -0.69 12.09 -0.99
N ALA A 30 -1.43 11.07 -1.43
CA ALA A 30 -2.70 10.66 -0.83
C ALA A 30 -2.57 9.48 0.15
N LEU A 31 -1.43 8.76 0.14
CA LEU A 31 -1.27 7.47 0.81
C LEU A 31 -1.38 7.56 2.33
N SER A 32 -0.80 8.60 2.94
CA SER A 32 -0.89 8.83 4.39
C SER A 32 -2.35 8.99 4.83
N GLN A 33 -3.08 9.87 4.14
CA GLN A 33 -4.50 10.12 4.40
C GLN A 33 -5.33 8.84 4.21
N PHE A 34 -5.02 8.04 3.20
CA PHE A 34 -5.69 6.76 2.94
C PHE A 34 -5.49 5.77 4.11
N VAL A 35 -4.26 5.62 4.58
CA VAL A 35 -3.92 4.74 5.72
C VAL A 35 -4.59 5.22 7.01
N ASP A 36 -4.57 6.51 7.31
CA ASP A 36 -5.25 7.07 8.48
C ASP A 36 -6.74 6.77 8.48
N MET A 37 -7.38 6.82 7.31
CA MET A 37 -8.78 6.46 7.15
C MET A 37 -9.02 4.97 7.42
N GLU A 38 -8.20 4.08 6.88
CA GLU A 38 -8.29 2.62 7.12
C GLU A 38 -8.14 2.30 8.61
N VAL A 39 -7.14 2.87 9.29
CA VAL A 39 -6.91 2.64 10.73
C VAL A 39 -8.03 3.23 11.58
N SER A 40 -8.62 4.36 11.17
CA SER A 40 -9.79 4.96 11.83
C SER A 40 -11.11 4.20 11.55
N GLY A 41 -11.09 3.10 10.80
CA GLY A 41 -12.28 2.33 10.44
C GLY A 41 -13.21 3.01 9.43
N LYS A 42 -12.71 4.01 8.70
CA LYS A 42 -13.44 4.66 7.59
C LYS A 42 -13.32 3.82 6.33
N GLU A 43 -14.32 3.91 5.46
CA GLU A 43 -14.32 3.25 4.14
C GLU A 43 -13.35 3.95 3.15
N ALA A 44 -12.03 3.90 3.39
CA ALA A 44 -11.04 4.64 2.60
C ALA A 44 -11.11 4.32 1.11
N ALA A 45 -11.26 3.04 0.75
CA ALA A 45 -11.46 2.60 -0.63
C ALA A 45 -12.68 3.22 -1.33
N ARG A 46 -13.73 3.59 -0.58
CA ARG A 46 -14.91 4.27 -1.13
C ARG A 46 -14.70 5.78 -1.25
N LEU A 47 -13.96 6.38 -0.31
CA LEU A 47 -13.69 7.82 -0.27
C LEU A 47 -12.59 8.23 -1.25
N LEU A 48 -11.61 7.35 -1.47
CA LEU A 48 -10.47 7.53 -2.36
C LEU A 48 -10.33 6.31 -3.29
N PRO A 49 -11.28 6.09 -4.21
CA PRO A 49 -11.30 4.91 -5.08
C PRO A 49 -10.10 4.84 -6.04
N HIS A 50 -9.55 5.99 -6.45
CA HIS A 50 -8.36 6.06 -7.30
C HIS A 50 -7.10 5.53 -6.61
N VAL A 51 -6.94 5.78 -5.30
CA VAL A 51 -5.85 5.20 -4.50
C VAL A 51 -5.99 3.69 -4.46
N ARG A 52 -7.20 3.18 -4.17
CA ARG A 52 -7.46 1.73 -4.16
C ARG A 52 -7.16 1.09 -5.52
N GLN A 53 -7.62 1.70 -6.60
CA GLN A 53 -7.38 1.23 -7.95
C GLN A 53 -5.88 1.14 -8.26
N HIS A 54 -5.10 2.17 -7.94
CA HIS A 54 -3.67 2.16 -8.18
C HIS A 54 -2.95 1.07 -7.36
N LEU A 55 -3.34 0.86 -6.10
CA LEU A 55 -2.79 -0.22 -5.26
C LEU A 55 -3.09 -1.62 -5.81
N GLU A 56 -4.19 -1.79 -6.57
CA GLU A 56 -4.51 -3.05 -7.26
C GLU A 56 -3.70 -3.22 -8.56
N GLN A 57 -3.23 -2.12 -9.17
CA GLN A 57 -2.42 -2.14 -10.40
C GLN A 57 -0.90 -2.21 -10.16
N CYS A 58 -0.40 -1.50 -9.15
CA CYS A 58 1.04 -1.32 -8.90
C CYS A 58 1.50 -2.10 -7.63
N PRO A 59 2.21 -3.22 -7.81
CA PRO A 59 2.66 -4.07 -6.69
C PRO A 59 3.61 -3.36 -5.72
N GLU A 60 4.48 -2.50 -6.23
CA GLU A 60 5.47 -1.75 -5.44
C GLU A 60 4.75 -0.75 -4.52
N CYS A 61 3.72 -0.08 -5.04
CA CYS A 61 2.87 0.80 -4.26
C CYS A 61 2.01 0.04 -3.25
N ALA A 62 1.54 -1.16 -3.60
CA ALA A 62 0.83 -2.05 -2.68
C ALA A 62 1.72 -2.45 -1.49
N GLU A 63 2.99 -2.79 -1.74
CA GLU A 63 3.97 -3.08 -0.69
C GLU A 63 4.22 -1.88 0.22
N LEU A 64 4.42 -0.69 -0.36
CA LEU A 64 4.57 0.55 0.41
C LEU A 64 3.35 0.84 1.29
N TYR A 65 2.15 0.66 0.76
CA TYR A 65 0.91 0.80 1.51
C TYR A 65 0.85 -0.16 2.70
N GLN A 66 1.17 -1.45 2.50
CA GLN A 66 1.16 -2.43 3.59
C GLN A 66 2.18 -2.08 4.67
N ALA A 67 3.38 -1.64 4.29
CA ALA A 67 4.41 -1.21 5.23
C ALA A 67 3.94 -0.01 6.07
N LEU A 68 3.38 1.01 5.43
CA LEU A 68 2.87 2.19 6.14
C LEU A 68 1.68 1.84 7.05
N LEU A 69 0.74 1.04 6.56
CA LEU A 69 -0.42 0.60 7.32
C LEU A 69 -0.02 -0.13 8.61
N GLU A 70 0.99 -1.00 8.54
CA GLU A 70 1.49 -1.71 9.71
C GLU A 70 2.11 -0.76 10.73
N ILE A 71 2.92 0.21 10.29
CA ILE A 71 3.52 1.21 11.17
C ILE A 71 2.44 2.04 11.89
N VAL A 72 1.45 2.54 11.15
CA VAL A 72 0.37 3.36 11.74
C VAL A 72 -0.51 2.55 12.69
N ARG A 73 -0.70 1.24 12.45
CA ARG A 73 -1.38 0.37 13.41
C ARG A 73 -0.60 0.21 14.71
N LEU A 74 0.71 -0.03 14.62
CA LEU A 74 1.56 -0.10 15.80
C LEU A 74 1.54 1.22 16.57
N GLU A 75 1.55 2.36 15.87
CA GLU A 75 1.40 3.68 16.48
C GLU A 75 0.06 3.85 17.19
N ALA A 76 -1.05 3.48 16.54
CA ALA A 76 -2.39 3.57 17.13
C ALA A 76 -2.56 2.68 18.37
N GLU A 77 -1.80 1.60 18.47
CA GLU A 77 -1.78 0.68 19.61
C GLU A 77 -0.73 1.05 20.68
N ASP A 78 0.03 2.14 20.49
CA ASP A 78 1.16 2.54 21.35
C ASP A 78 2.23 1.44 21.48
N ARG A 79 2.50 0.77 20.34
CA ARG A 79 3.39 -0.39 20.21
C ARG A 79 4.52 -0.15 19.19
N LEU A 80 4.79 1.11 18.84
CA LEU A 80 5.95 1.41 18.00
C LEU A 80 7.23 0.99 18.74
N PRO A 81 8.17 0.30 18.05
CA PRO A 81 9.48 0.02 18.62
C PRO A 81 10.24 1.33 18.82
N GLU A 82 11.16 1.32 19.78
CA GLU A 82 12.11 2.43 19.92
C GLU A 82 13.01 2.52 18.67
N VAL A 83 13.48 3.72 18.36
CA VAL A 83 14.28 3.98 17.14
C VAL A 83 15.52 3.07 17.09
N ASP A 84 16.15 2.83 18.24
CA ASP A 84 17.33 1.97 18.35
C ASP A 84 16.99 0.51 18.00
N GLU A 85 15.84 -0.02 18.47
CA GLU A 85 15.37 -1.37 18.17
C GLU A 85 15.04 -1.54 16.67
N LEU A 86 14.44 -0.51 16.06
CA LEU A 86 14.13 -0.50 14.63
C LEU A 86 15.40 -0.46 13.78
N MET A 87 16.38 0.36 14.17
CA MET A 87 17.66 0.45 13.48
C MET A 87 18.43 -0.87 13.52
N GLU A 88 18.43 -1.57 14.66
CA GLU A 88 19.02 -2.92 14.77
C GLU A 88 18.32 -3.93 13.84
N ALA A 89 16.99 -3.91 13.78
CA ALA A 89 16.20 -4.82 12.94
C ALA A 89 16.41 -4.60 11.43
N ILE A 90 16.73 -3.38 11.01
CA ILE A 90 16.99 -3.02 9.60
C ILE A 90 18.45 -3.30 9.23
N LEU A 91 19.41 -2.88 10.07
CA LEU A 91 20.85 -3.01 9.79
C LEU A 91 21.40 -4.41 10.09
N GLY A 92 20.67 -5.24 10.86
CA GLY A 92 21.04 -6.61 11.21
C GLY A 92 20.44 -7.70 10.30
N ARG A 93 19.74 -7.35 9.23
CA ARG A 93 19.29 -8.31 8.20
C ARG A 93 20.38 -8.43 7.13
N ASP A 94 21.23 -9.45 7.27
CA ASP A 94 22.13 -9.94 6.20
C ASP A 94 21.36 -10.42 4.96
#